data_AF-A0A2G5PGW8-F1
#
_entry.id   AF-A0A2G5PGW8-F1
#
_cell.length_a   1.000
_cell.length_b   1.000
_cell.length_c   1.000
_cell.angle_alpha   90.00
_cell.angle_beta   90.00
_cell.angle_gamma   90.00
#
_symmetry.space_group_name_H-M   'P 1'
#
loop_
_entity.id
_entity.type
_entity.pdbx_description
1 polymer ?
#
loop_
_entity_poly.entity_id
_entity_poly.type
_entity_poly.pdbx_seq_one_letter_code
_entity_poly.pdbx_strand_id
1 'polypeptide(L)'
;MFTEQVQPKSTGRAAQRERTRAGVLEAAQRLFAEQGFRATTIRQIATAAGVSVGTVMAVGDKDALLVAVFDRRIGAVHEARADGREAPPSGTPAARIGALVQPFLDMFGADPALAREYGAILARGTTRAEVFTDLAVALTAEFAAVFRDAGLGADAESAGRAAYLAYLGLLMASPSLRTGMGSIRDQLEDVVGLLADRDSKDPHPKSI
;
A
#
# COMPACT_ATOMS: atom_id res chain seq x y z
N MET A 1 -4.74 -5.74 57.20
CA MET A 1 -5.05 -5.10 55.91
C MET A 1 -4.32 -5.87 54.83
N PHE A 2 -5.03 -6.64 54.01
CA PHE A 2 -4.46 -7.30 52.83
C PHE A 2 -4.62 -6.36 51.64
N THR A 3 -3.52 -5.80 51.14
CA THR A 3 -3.47 -5.07 49.88
C THR A 3 -3.23 -6.08 48.77
N GLU A 4 -4.32 -6.57 48.16
CA GLU A 4 -4.24 -7.34 46.91
C GLU A 4 -3.97 -6.36 45.77
N GLN A 5 -2.71 -6.29 45.32
CA GLN A 5 -2.35 -5.60 44.09
C GLN A 5 -2.80 -6.43 42.88
N VAL A 6 -3.95 -6.08 42.31
CA VAL A 6 -4.41 -6.64 41.03
C VAL A 6 -3.58 -6.03 39.90
N GLN A 7 -2.61 -6.79 39.37
CA GLN A 7 -1.95 -6.47 38.11
C GLN A 7 -2.97 -6.48 36.94
N PRO A 8 -2.91 -5.54 35.99
CA PRO A 8 -3.88 -5.45 34.92
C PRO A 8 -3.71 -6.61 33.92
N LYS A 9 -4.62 -7.60 33.98
CA LYS A 9 -4.69 -8.77 33.06
C LYS A 9 -4.99 -8.41 31.59
N SER A 10 -5.11 -7.12 31.24
CA SER A 10 -5.55 -6.64 29.93
C SER A 10 -4.41 -6.53 28.90
N THR A 11 -3.21 -6.12 29.33
CA THR A 11 -2.05 -5.91 28.44
C THR A 11 -1.49 -7.22 27.90
N GLY A 12 -1.36 -8.24 28.75
CA GLY A 12 -0.87 -9.56 28.33
C GLY A 12 -1.77 -10.28 27.32
N ARG A 13 -3.10 -10.12 27.44
CA ARG A 13 -4.07 -10.70 26.50
C ARG A 13 -4.06 -10.00 25.14
N ALA A 14 -3.88 -8.68 25.12
CA ALA A 14 -3.73 -7.93 23.87
C ALA A 14 -2.44 -8.33 23.13
N ALA A 15 -1.31 -8.38 23.84
CA ALA A 15 -0.03 -8.81 23.27
C ALA A 15 -0.05 -10.28 22.79
N GLN A 16 -0.79 -11.16 23.47
CA GLN A 16 -0.97 -12.54 22.99
C GLN A 16 -1.80 -12.59 21.71
N ARG A 17 -2.89 -11.82 21.63
CA ARG A 17 -3.72 -11.75 20.42
C ARG A 17 -2.91 -11.24 19.22
N GLU A 18 -2.09 -10.22 19.43
CA GLU A 18 -1.25 -9.68 18.37
C GLU A 18 -0.21 -10.69 17.87
N ARG A 19 0.47 -11.39 18.79
CA ARG A 19 1.39 -12.48 18.42
C ARG A 19 0.70 -13.59 17.63
N THR A 20 -0.52 -13.98 18.03
CA THR A 20 -1.30 -14.97 17.29
C THR A 20 -1.69 -14.45 15.90
N ARG A 21 -2.14 -13.20 15.80
CA ARG A 21 -2.47 -12.55 14.52
C ARG A 21 -1.26 -12.53 13.59
N ALA A 22 -0.10 -12.08 14.08
CA ALA A 22 1.15 -12.04 13.32
C ALA A 22 1.55 -13.43 12.80
N GLY A 23 1.51 -14.47 13.65
CA GLY A 23 1.82 -15.84 13.25
C GLY A 23 0.88 -16.41 12.19
N VAL A 24 -0.42 -16.09 12.27
CA VAL A 24 -1.40 -16.48 11.24
C VAL A 24 -1.11 -15.78 9.90
N LEU A 25 -0.81 -14.48 9.92
CA LEU A 25 -0.50 -13.73 8.71
C LEU A 25 0.82 -14.19 8.05
N GLU A 26 1.84 -14.54 8.84
CA GLU A 26 3.09 -15.09 8.31
C GLU A 26 2.90 -16.45 7.66
N ALA A 27 2.11 -17.35 8.28
CA ALA A 27 1.77 -18.62 7.69
C ALA A 27 0.94 -18.45 6.39
N ALA A 28 -0.01 -17.52 6.39
CA ALA A 28 -0.82 -17.21 5.21
C ALA A 28 0.05 -16.66 4.07
N GLN A 29 0.90 -15.66 4.34
CA GLN A 29 1.82 -15.08 3.37
C GLN A 29 2.71 -16.16 2.74
N ARG A 30 3.33 -17.01 3.56
CA ARG A 30 4.20 -18.09 3.07
C ARG A 30 3.44 -19.05 2.15
N LEU A 31 2.28 -19.54 2.58
CA LEU A 31 1.49 -20.48 1.78
C LEU A 31 0.95 -19.84 0.50
N PHE A 32 0.53 -18.58 0.55
CA PHE A 32 0.10 -17.86 -0.66
C PHE A 32 1.22 -17.74 -1.68
N ALA A 33 2.46 -17.49 -1.24
CA ALA A 33 3.63 -17.41 -2.12
C ALA A 33 4.07 -18.80 -2.65
N GLU A 34 4.02 -19.84 -1.82
CA GLU A 34 4.54 -21.18 -2.19
C GLU A 34 3.62 -21.94 -3.14
N GLN A 35 2.30 -21.88 -2.93
CA GLN A 35 1.31 -22.70 -3.66
C GLN A 35 0.18 -21.88 -4.29
N GLY A 36 0.19 -20.55 -4.11
CA GLY A 36 -0.83 -19.66 -4.65
C GLY A 36 -2.06 -19.50 -3.76
N PHE A 37 -2.78 -18.39 -3.95
CA PHE A 37 -3.98 -18.05 -3.19
C PHE A 37 -5.07 -19.12 -3.32
N ARG A 38 -5.37 -19.57 -4.55
CA ARG A 38 -6.49 -20.49 -4.81
C ARG A 38 -6.32 -21.86 -4.16
N ALA A 39 -5.11 -22.43 -4.20
CA ALA A 39 -4.80 -23.73 -3.62
C ALA A 39 -4.69 -23.70 -2.09
N THR A 40 -4.52 -22.52 -1.50
CA THR A 40 -4.41 -22.37 -0.05
C THR A 40 -5.78 -22.40 0.63
N THR A 41 -5.87 -23.12 1.74
CA THR A 41 -7.06 -23.25 2.59
C THR A 41 -6.80 -22.74 4.01
N ILE A 42 -7.86 -22.30 4.70
CA ILE A 42 -7.79 -21.89 6.12
C ILE A 42 -7.22 -23.01 7.01
N ARG A 43 -7.52 -24.28 6.70
CA ARG A 43 -7.01 -25.42 7.46
C ARG A 43 -5.49 -25.56 7.32
N GLN A 44 -4.95 -25.39 6.12
CA GLN A 44 -3.50 -25.40 5.91
C GLN A 44 -2.82 -24.26 6.67
N ILE A 45 -3.41 -23.05 6.65
CA ILE A 45 -2.91 -21.89 7.40
C ILE A 45 -2.92 -22.19 8.91
N ALA A 46 -4.00 -22.76 9.44
CA ALA A 46 -4.11 -23.13 10.85
C ALA A 46 -3.03 -24.12 11.27
N THR A 47 -2.82 -25.18 10.49
CA THR A 47 -1.75 -26.17 10.70
C THR A 47 -0.37 -25.50 10.67
N ALA A 48 -0.11 -24.66 9.66
CA ALA A 48 1.18 -24.00 9.47
C ALA A 48 1.50 -22.95 10.56
N ALA A 49 0.47 -22.33 11.15
CA ALA A 49 0.59 -21.39 12.26
C ALA A 49 0.54 -22.05 13.64
N GLY A 50 0.28 -23.36 13.73
CA GLY A 50 0.15 -24.08 15.00
C GLY A 50 -1.07 -23.67 15.83
N VAL A 51 -2.16 -23.24 15.19
CA VAL A 51 -3.39 -22.76 15.86
C VAL A 51 -4.64 -23.51 15.38
N SER A 52 -5.77 -23.29 16.03
CA SER A 52 -7.04 -23.86 15.58
C SER A 52 -7.60 -23.12 14.35
N VAL A 53 -8.45 -23.78 13.56
CA VAL A 53 -9.19 -23.12 12.46
C VAL A 53 -10.04 -21.95 12.98
N GLY A 54 -10.68 -22.10 14.14
CA GLY A 54 -11.45 -21.02 14.77
C GLY A 54 -10.59 -19.81 15.12
N THR A 55 -9.33 -20.03 15.51
CA THR A 55 -8.37 -18.96 15.77
C THR A 55 -8.00 -18.21 14.48
N VAL A 56 -7.82 -18.92 13.36
CA VAL A 56 -7.58 -18.27 12.06
C VAL A 56 -8.80 -17.47 11.63
N MET A 57 -9.99 -18.05 11.72
CA MET A 57 -11.24 -17.35 11.37
C MET A 57 -11.50 -16.12 12.24
N ALA A 58 -11.02 -16.10 13.49
CA ALA A 58 -11.07 -14.92 14.36
C ALA A 58 -10.10 -13.81 13.90
N VAL A 59 -9.03 -14.15 13.18
CA VAL A 59 -8.15 -13.17 12.52
C VAL A 59 -8.77 -12.66 11.21
N GLY A 60 -9.36 -13.56 10.43
CA GLY A 60 -10.08 -13.24 9.20
C GLY A 60 -10.33 -14.48 8.33
N ASP A 61 -11.26 -14.34 7.37
CA ASP A 61 -11.40 -15.30 6.28
C ASP A 61 -10.24 -15.18 5.28
N LYS A 62 -10.23 -16.03 4.26
CA LYS A 62 -9.08 -16.12 3.33
C LYS A 62 -8.82 -14.82 2.58
N ASP A 63 -9.89 -14.13 2.17
CA ASP A 63 -9.82 -12.84 1.46
C ASP A 63 -9.27 -11.76 2.41
N ALA A 64 -9.77 -11.70 3.65
CA ALA A 64 -9.28 -10.78 4.68
C ALA A 64 -7.82 -11.03 5.06
N LEU A 65 -7.37 -12.29 5.12
CA LEU A 65 -5.98 -12.64 5.35
C LEU A 65 -5.09 -12.15 4.21
N LEU A 66 -5.52 -12.28 2.95
CA LEU A 66 -4.74 -11.76 1.82
C LEU A 66 -4.61 -10.24 1.89
N VAL A 67 -5.71 -9.54 2.18
CA VAL A 67 -5.70 -8.08 2.35
C VAL A 67 -4.74 -7.68 3.46
N ALA A 68 -4.83 -8.30 4.63
CA ALA A 68 -3.95 -8.01 5.76
C ALA A 68 -2.46 -8.30 5.47
N VAL A 69 -2.16 -9.33 4.66
CA VAL A 69 -0.79 -9.62 4.21
C VAL A 69 -0.26 -8.49 3.32
N PHE A 70 -1.05 -8.00 2.36
CA PHE A 70 -0.64 -6.87 1.54
C PHE A 70 -0.54 -5.57 2.34
N ASP A 71 -1.48 -5.29 3.24
CA ASP A 71 -1.43 -4.13 4.13
C ASP A 71 -0.12 -4.09 4.93
N ARG A 72 0.31 -5.23 5.50
CA ARG A 72 1.61 -5.33 6.20
C ARG A 72 2.80 -5.06 5.28
N ARG A 73 2.76 -5.55 4.04
CA ARG A 73 3.83 -5.33 3.06
C ARG A 73 3.90 -3.87 2.60
N ILE A 74 2.75 -3.25 2.33
CA ILE A 74 2.66 -1.83 1.95
C ILE A 74 3.16 -0.96 3.11
N GLY A 75 2.72 -1.24 4.35
CA GLY A 75 3.21 -0.56 5.55
C GLY A 75 4.73 -0.66 5.71
N ALA A 76 5.31 -1.85 5.53
CA ALA A 76 6.76 -2.03 5.59
C ALA A 76 7.52 -1.23 4.51
N VAL A 77 6.95 -1.08 3.31
CA VAL A 77 7.53 -0.23 2.25
C VAL A 77 7.50 1.24 2.66
N HIS A 78 6.41 1.73 3.28
CA HIS A 78 6.35 3.10 3.80
C HIS A 78 7.35 3.33 4.94
N GLU A 79 7.42 2.41 5.92
CA GLU A 79 8.35 2.51 7.04
C GLU A 79 9.82 2.56 6.58
N ALA A 80 10.20 1.68 5.64
CA ALA A 80 11.56 1.65 5.11
C ALA A 80 12.00 2.97 4.46
N ARG A 81 11.05 3.73 3.90
CA ARG A 81 11.30 5.04 3.31
C ARG A 81 11.32 6.16 4.35
N ALA A 82 10.39 6.12 5.31
CA ALA A 82 10.31 7.11 6.39
C ALA A 82 11.60 7.15 7.23
N ASP A 83 12.29 6.01 7.36
CA ASP A 83 13.60 5.88 8.00
C ASP A 83 14.73 6.67 7.30
N GLY A 84 14.49 7.33 6.17
CA GLY A 84 15.44 8.27 5.54
C GLY A 84 16.70 7.62 5.00
N ARG A 85 16.67 6.30 4.78
CA ARG A 85 17.81 5.54 4.24
C ARG A 85 18.07 5.83 2.76
N GLU A 86 17.14 6.50 2.11
CA GLU A 86 17.26 6.98 0.72
C GLU A 86 17.23 8.52 0.72
N ALA A 87 18.23 9.13 0.08
CA ALA A 87 18.20 10.56 -0.19
C ALA A 87 16.98 10.87 -1.08
N PRO A 88 16.27 12.00 -0.86
CA PRO A 88 15.13 12.35 -1.68
C PRO A 88 15.57 12.39 -3.16
N PRO A 89 14.82 11.74 -4.06
CA PRO A 89 15.20 11.67 -5.45
C PRO A 89 15.38 13.08 -6.01
N SER A 90 16.51 13.33 -6.65
CA SER A 90 16.81 14.56 -7.38
C SER A 90 16.34 14.41 -8.83
N GLY A 91 15.77 15.46 -9.41
CA GLY A 91 15.33 15.45 -10.80
C GLY A 91 13.99 16.13 -11.01
N THR A 92 13.35 15.83 -12.13
CA THR A 92 12.02 16.35 -12.47
C THR A 92 10.96 15.81 -11.49
N PRO A 93 9.81 16.50 -11.32
CA PRO A 93 8.70 15.99 -10.52
C PRO A 93 8.27 14.57 -10.93
N ALA A 94 8.29 14.28 -12.23
CA ALA A 94 8.02 12.96 -12.79
C ALA A 94 8.97 11.90 -12.24
N ALA A 95 10.29 12.10 -12.38
CA ALA A 95 11.29 11.14 -11.89
C ALA A 95 11.20 10.94 -10.37
N ARG A 96 10.89 12.01 -9.62
CA ARG A 96 10.70 11.96 -8.17
C ARG A 96 9.49 11.10 -7.78
N ILE A 97 8.34 11.34 -8.40
CA ILE A 97 7.13 10.53 -8.16
C ILE A 97 7.33 9.08 -8.64
N GLY A 98 8.01 8.86 -9.76
CA GLY A 98 8.37 7.52 -10.24
C GLY A 98 9.19 6.75 -9.19
N ALA A 99 10.19 7.38 -8.59
CA ALA A 99 10.94 6.80 -7.48
C ALA A 99 10.06 6.54 -6.24
N LEU A 100 9.13 7.45 -5.92
CA LEU A 100 8.14 7.25 -4.85
C LEU A 100 7.14 6.11 -5.11
N VAL A 101 6.98 5.60 -6.32
CA VAL A 101 6.10 4.42 -6.54
C VAL A 101 6.86 3.13 -6.75
N GLN A 102 8.13 3.20 -7.14
CA GLN A 102 8.92 2.04 -7.58
C GLN A 102 8.92 0.87 -6.58
N PRO A 103 9.25 1.05 -5.28
CA PRO A 103 9.14 -0.03 -4.30
C PRO A 103 7.78 -0.72 -4.19
N PHE A 104 6.67 0.00 -4.42
CA PHE A 104 5.34 -0.62 -4.46
C PHE A 104 5.14 -1.41 -5.74
N LEU A 105 5.57 -0.86 -6.89
CA LEU A 105 5.52 -1.57 -8.18
C LEU A 105 6.34 -2.86 -8.14
N ASP A 106 7.52 -2.85 -7.51
CA ASP A 106 8.35 -4.04 -7.31
C ASP A 106 7.63 -5.06 -6.40
N MET A 107 7.03 -4.58 -5.31
CA MET A 107 6.26 -5.42 -4.39
C MET A 107 5.08 -6.13 -5.07
N PHE A 108 4.32 -5.41 -5.91
CA PHE A 108 3.21 -5.98 -6.70
C PHE A 108 3.70 -6.83 -7.87
N GLY A 109 4.84 -6.47 -8.47
CA GLY A 109 5.48 -7.20 -9.56
C GLY A 109 6.11 -8.53 -9.15
N ALA A 110 6.48 -8.70 -7.88
CA ALA A 110 7.10 -9.92 -7.36
C ALA A 110 6.20 -11.16 -7.47
N ASP A 111 4.87 -11.00 -7.36
CA ASP A 111 3.90 -12.06 -7.62
C ASP A 111 2.63 -11.48 -8.28
N PRO A 112 2.61 -11.40 -9.63
CA PRO A 112 1.49 -10.82 -10.36
C PRO A 112 0.19 -11.62 -10.23
N ALA A 113 0.27 -12.93 -9.93
CA ALA A 113 -0.91 -13.76 -9.75
C ALA A 113 -1.58 -13.42 -8.42
N LEU A 114 -0.79 -13.29 -7.35
CA LEU A 114 -1.28 -12.93 -6.04
C LEU A 114 -1.77 -11.47 -5.99
N ALA A 115 -1.06 -10.55 -6.65
CA ALA A 115 -1.48 -9.15 -6.79
C ALA A 115 -2.84 -9.02 -7.50
N ARG A 116 -3.12 -9.88 -8.50
CA ARG A 116 -4.42 -9.92 -9.19
C ARG A 116 -5.55 -10.38 -8.27
N GLU A 117 -5.32 -11.42 -7.46
CA GLU A 117 -6.32 -11.89 -6.50
C GLU A 117 -6.64 -10.81 -5.46
N TYR A 118 -5.60 -10.12 -4.96
CA TYR A 118 -5.75 -8.97 -4.08
C TYR A 118 -6.57 -7.83 -4.70
N GLY A 119 -6.21 -7.39 -5.92
CA GLY A 119 -6.97 -6.36 -6.64
C GLY A 119 -8.42 -6.76 -6.88
N ALA A 120 -8.69 -8.03 -7.19
CA ALA A 120 -10.03 -8.55 -7.37
C ALA A 120 -10.84 -8.55 -6.06
N ILE A 121 -10.21 -8.83 -4.92
CA ILE A 121 -10.86 -8.75 -3.60
C ILE A 121 -11.26 -7.31 -3.28
N LEU A 122 -10.35 -6.35 -3.50
CA LEU A 122 -10.64 -4.93 -3.26
C LEU A 122 -11.77 -4.42 -4.16
N ALA A 123 -11.75 -4.79 -5.44
CA ALA A 123 -12.79 -4.39 -6.40
C ALA A 123 -14.20 -4.89 -6.03
N ARG A 124 -14.32 -6.02 -5.33
CA ARG A 124 -15.60 -6.53 -4.82
C ARG A 124 -16.13 -5.72 -3.63
N GLY A 125 -15.29 -4.97 -2.93
CA GLY A 125 -15.67 -4.20 -1.74
C GLY A 125 -16.08 -5.06 -0.55
N THR A 126 -15.80 -6.37 -0.56
CA THR A 126 -16.20 -7.32 0.49
C THR A 126 -15.32 -7.26 1.73
N THR A 127 -14.15 -6.63 1.62
CA THR A 127 -13.19 -6.48 2.72
C THR A 127 -12.78 -5.02 2.82
N ARG A 128 -12.92 -4.43 4.01
CA ARG A 128 -12.50 -3.05 4.27
C ARG A 128 -11.04 -3.08 4.68
N ALA A 129 -10.18 -2.46 3.88
CA ALA A 129 -8.78 -2.32 4.23
C ALA A 129 -8.60 -0.97 4.94
N GLU A 130 -8.65 -0.96 6.27
CA GLU A 130 -8.51 0.28 7.06
C GLU A 130 -7.15 0.95 6.81
N VAL A 131 -6.10 0.14 6.62
CA VAL A 131 -4.72 0.56 6.36
C VAL A 131 -4.57 1.32 5.03
N PHE A 132 -5.40 1.05 4.02
CA PHE A 132 -5.34 1.78 2.76
C PHE A 132 -5.63 3.27 2.90
N THR A 133 -6.44 3.69 3.89
CA THR A 133 -6.85 5.09 3.98
C THR A 133 -5.67 5.95 4.47
N ASP A 134 -4.99 5.50 5.51
CA ASP A 134 -3.87 6.25 6.11
C ASP A 134 -2.65 6.24 5.19
N LEU A 135 -2.35 5.11 4.55
CA LEU A 135 -1.24 5.01 3.59
C LEU A 135 -1.51 5.80 2.30
N ALA A 136 -2.76 5.82 1.83
CA ALA A 136 -3.16 6.67 0.70
C ALA A 136 -2.97 8.17 1.01
N VAL A 137 -3.34 8.59 2.21
CA VAL A 137 -3.16 9.97 2.67
C VAL A 137 -1.68 10.31 2.73
N ALA A 138 -0.85 9.44 3.30
CA ALA A 138 0.60 9.64 3.36
C ALA A 138 1.22 9.79 1.96
N LEU A 139 0.92 8.85 1.04
CA LEU A 139 1.48 8.90 -0.31
C LEU A 139 0.99 10.13 -1.12
N THR A 140 -0.27 10.51 -0.93
CA THR A 140 -0.82 11.73 -1.56
C THR A 140 -0.08 12.98 -1.06
N ALA A 141 0.21 13.07 0.24
CA ALA A 141 0.97 14.17 0.81
C ALA A 141 2.41 14.21 0.30
N GLU A 142 3.06 13.05 0.13
CA GLU A 142 4.40 12.97 -0.47
C GLU A 142 4.39 13.47 -1.92
N PHE A 143 3.40 13.09 -2.72
CA PHE A 143 3.27 13.60 -4.09
C PHE A 143 3.04 15.11 -4.11
N ALA A 144 2.17 15.62 -3.23
CA ALA A 144 1.93 17.06 -3.10
C ALA A 144 3.21 17.82 -2.70
N ALA A 145 4.04 17.25 -1.83
CA ALA A 145 5.34 17.83 -1.48
C ALA A 145 6.27 17.94 -2.71
N VAL A 146 6.32 16.90 -3.56
CA VAL A 146 7.11 16.94 -4.80
C VAL A 146 6.67 18.09 -5.72
N PHE A 147 5.36 18.26 -5.90
CA PHE A 147 4.82 19.36 -6.72
C PHE A 147 5.05 20.74 -6.08
N ARG A 148 4.98 20.84 -4.76
CA ARG A 148 5.26 22.08 -4.03
C ARG A 148 6.70 22.53 -4.22
N ASP A 149 7.66 21.61 -4.08
CA ASP A 149 9.07 21.86 -4.33
C ASP A 149 9.36 22.27 -5.78
N ALA A 150 8.48 21.85 -6.71
CA ALA A 150 8.57 22.17 -8.13
C ALA A 150 7.94 23.54 -8.49
N GLY A 151 7.30 24.22 -7.53
CA GLY A 151 6.77 25.57 -7.72
C GLY A 151 5.24 25.68 -7.86
N LEU A 152 4.49 24.58 -7.84
CA LEU A 152 3.02 24.60 -8.10
C LEU A 152 2.17 25.29 -7.02
N GLY A 153 2.78 25.82 -5.96
CA GLY A 153 2.11 26.67 -4.97
C GLY A 153 0.80 26.08 -4.43
N ALA A 154 -0.31 26.78 -4.67
CA ALA A 154 -1.65 26.40 -4.21
C ALA A 154 -2.20 25.13 -4.90
N ASP A 155 -1.72 24.78 -6.09
CA ASP A 155 -2.21 23.65 -6.87
C ASP A 155 -1.53 22.32 -6.50
N ALA A 156 -0.48 22.36 -5.68
CA ALA A 156 0.32 21.19 -5.33
C ALA A 156 -0.50 20.05 -4.68
N GLU A 157 -1.47 20.38 -3.82
CA GLU A 157 -2.38 19.40 -3.21
C GLU A 157 -3.25 18.69 -4.26
N SER A 158 -3.85 19.47 -5.16
CA SER A 158 -4.70 18.96 -6.25
C SER A 158 -3.90 18.11 -7.24
N ALA A 159 -2.68 18.56 -7.60
CA ALA A 159 -1.77 17.82 -8.46
C ALA A 159 -1.32 16.50 -7.81
N GLY A 160 -0.96 16.53 -6.52
CA GLY A 160 -0.61 15.34 -5.75
C GLY A 160 -1.75 14.31 -5.73
N ARG A 161 -2.97 14.75 -5.45
CA ARG A 161 -4.16 13.88 -5.47
C ARG A 161 -4.44 13.33 -6.87
N ALA A 162 -4.30 14.13 -7.92
CA ALA A 162 -4.49 13.69 -9.30
C ALA A 162 -3.47 12.60 -9.69
N ALA A 163 -2.20 12.82 -9.37
CA ALA A 163 -1.14 11.83 -9.59
C ALA A 163 -1.38 10.53 -8.82
N TYR A 164 -1.84 10.61 -7.56
CA TYR A 164 -2.19 9.43 -6.76
C TYR A 164 -3.36 8.64 -7.38
N LEU A 165 -4.42 9.31 -7.81
CA LEU A 165 -5.55 8.66 -8.47
C LEU A 165 -5.16 8.04 -9.82
N ALA A 166 -4.28 8.70 -10.58
CA ALA A 166 -3.71 8.14 -11.81
C ALA A 166 -2.91 6.87 -11.51
N TYR A 167 -2.01 6.91 -10.52
CA TYR A 167 -1.25 5.74 -10.07
C TYR A 167 -2.17 4.56 -9.69
N LEU A 168 -3.20 4.80 -8.86
CA LEU A 168 -4.17 3.77 -8.52
C LEU A 168 -4.92 3.23 -9.74
N GLY A 169 -5.35 4.12 -10.64
CA GLY A 169 -6.04 3.72 -11.86
C GLY A 169 -5.18 2.81 -12.74
N LEU A 170 -3.91 3.17 -12.93
CA LEU A 170 -2.94 2.37 -13.68
C LEU A 170 -2.67 1.02 -13.02
N LEU A 171 -2.51 1.01 -11.69
CA LEU A 171 -2.29 -0.20 -10.90
C LEU A 171 -3.47 -1.17 -11.00
N MET A 172 -4.70 -0.64 -10.91
CA MET A 172 -5.93 -1.46 -10.98
C MET A 172 -6.29 -1.89 -12.41
N ALA A 173 -5.94 -1.09 -13.42
CA ALA A 173 -6.21 -1.42 -14.82
C ALA A 173 -5.18 -2.40 -15.42
N SER A 174 -3.96 -2.47 -14.86
CA SER A 174 -2.86 -3.32 -15.36
C SER A 174 -3.24 -4.81 -15.57
N PRO A 175 -3.95 -5.50 -14.64
CA PRO A 175 -4.38 -6.88 -14.85
C PRO A 175 -5.32 -7.05 -16.05
N SER A 176 -6.13 -6.03 -16.35
CA SER A 176 -7.09 -6.01 -17.46
C SER A 176 -6.44 -5.66 -18.79
N LEU A 177 -5.35 -4.87 -18.77
CA LEU A 177 -4.68 -4.34 -19.95
C LEU A 177 -3.47 -5.16 -20.40
N ARG A 178 -3.07 -6.22 -19.66
CA ARG A 178 -1.81 -6.98 -19.87
C ARG A 178 -0.57 -6.08 -19.83
N THR A 179 -0.66 -4.94 -19.17
CA THR A 179 0.42 -3.96 -19.06
C THR A 179 1.36 -4.38 -17.93
N GLY A 180 2.66 -4.52 -18.22
CA GLY A 180 3.67 -4.83 -17.21
C GLY A 180 3.89 -3.68 -16.21
N MET A 181 4.38 -3.97 -15.00
CA MET A 181 4.58 -2.97 -13.93
C MET A 181 5.51 -1.81 -14.35
N GLY A 182 6.52 -2.07 -15.20
CA GLY A 182 7.39 -1.01 -15.75
C GLY A 182 6.62 0.05 -16.55
N SER A 183 5.58 -0.36 -17.29
CA SER A 183 4.76 0.59 -18.05
C SER A 183 3.82 1.40 -17.15
N ILE A 184 3.56 0.99 -15.90
CA ILE A 184 2.78 1.81 -14.96
C ILE A 184 3.62 3.02 -14.51
N ARG A 185 4.92 2.81 -14.28
CA ARG A 185 5.83 3.90 -13.92
C ARG A 185 5.92 4.92 -15.04
N ASP A 186 6.22 4.48 -16.26
CA ASP A 186 6.38 5.39 -17.41
C ASP A 186 5.11 6.22 -17.66
N GLN A 187 3.93 5.58 -17.61
CA GLN A 187 2.64 6.27 -17.78
C GLN A 187 2.35 7.26 -16.64
N LEU A 188 2.76 6.93 -15.41
CA LEU A 188 2.62 7.86 -14.29
C LEU A 188 3.58 9.06 -14.45
N GLU A 189 4.83 8.82 -14.86
CA GLU A 189 5.81 9.88 -15.13
C GLU A 189 5.31 10.83 -16.22
N ASP A 190 4.69 10.32 -17.29
CA ASP A 190 4.04 11.13 -18.33
C ASP A 190 2.91 12.01 -17.77
N VAL A 191 2.01 11.44 -16.97
CA VAL A 191 0.89 12.18 -16.33
C VAL A 191 1.44 13.28 -15.42
N VAL A 192 2.47 12.98 -14.63
CA VAL A 192 3.09 13.94 -13.73
C VAL A 192 3.79 15.06 -14.50
N GLY A 193 4.47 14.75 -15.61
CA GLY A 193 5.06 15.76 -16.50
C GLY A 193 4.01 16.76 -17.00
N LEU A 194 2.86 16.27 -17.46
CA LEU A 194 1.75 17.11 -17.90
C LEU A 194 1.17 17.99 -16.77
N LEU A 195 1.13 17.49 -15.54
CA LEU A 195 0.65 18.25 -14.38
C LEU A 195 1.66 19.33 -13.97
N ALA A 196 2.96 19.04 -14.02
CA ALA A 196 4.03 19.97 -13.67
C ALA A 196 4.19 21.09 -14.71
N ASP A 197 3.96 20.80 -16.00
CA ASP A 197 4.13 21.76 -17.09
C ASP A 197 3.00 22.81 -17.21
N ARG A 198 1.87 22.63 -16.51
CA ARG A 198 0.73 23.57 -16.59
C ARG A 198 1.08 25.01 -16.19
N ASP A 199 2.08 25.20 -15.33
CA ASP A 199 2.52 26.52 -14.85
C ASP A 199 3.36 27.28 -15.91
N SER A 200 3.93 26.58 -16.90
CA SER A 200 4.69 27.20 -18.01
C SER A 200 3.81 27.99 -18.99
N LYS A 201 2.50 27.73 -19.01
CA LYS A 201 1.58 28.22 -20.06
C LYS A 201 0.62 29.34 -19.66
N ASP A 202 0.74 29.93 -18.47
CA ASP A 202 -0.02 31.15 -18.11
C ASP A 202 0.85 32.42 -18.18
N PRO A 203 0.99 33.06 -19.36
CA PRO A 203 1.45 34.44 -19.41
C PRO A 203 0.26 35.33 -19.01
N HIS A 204 0.30 35.89 -17.81
CA HIS A 204 -0.54 37.04 -17.49
C HIS A 204 -0.36 38.12 -18.59
N PRO A 205 -1.41 38.51 -19.32
CA PRO A 205 -1.31 39.68 -20.18
C PRO A 205 -1.09 40.89 -19.28
N LYS A 206 0.07 41.54 -19.42
CA LYS A 206 0.31 42.86 -18.82
C LYS A 206 -0.76 43.80 -19.38
N SER A 207 -1.72 44.19 -18.54
CA SER A 207 -2.62 45.29 -18.84
C SER A 207 -1.79 46.55 -19.07
N ILE A 208 -1.94 47.12 -20.26
CA ILE A 208 -1.47 48.46 -20.66
C ILE A 208 -2.48 49.48 -20.17
#